data_AF-A0A534XBS2-F1
#
_entry.id   AF-A0A534XBS2-F1
#
_cell.length_a   1.000
_cell.length_b   1.000
_cell.length_c   1.000
_cell.angle_alpha   90.00
_cell.angle_beta   90.00
_cell.angle_gamma   90.00
#
_symmetry.space_group_name_H-M   'P 1'
#
loop_
_entity.id
_entity.type
_entity.pdbx_description
1 polymer ?
#
loop_
_entity_poly.entity_id
_entity_poly.type
_entity_poly.pdbx_seq_one_letter_code
_entity_poly.pdbx_strand_id
1 'polypeptide(L)'
;MSESNLLELPFTAPPPPEPGRIVVSDAFELLRNLAPESVDLVVTDPPYESLQIHRARGTTTRLTTNWFATVPNERLPELLRETYRVLRPDRHFYLFCDEVTADVIKQQQKVGAARLPNGARRCSCGLVYWKEIVWAKTTLDGGRIRGGTGYHYRAASERILFFEKGKRALNDLGIPDVLMAPRAGVPGPAVKPGAVVRTLIAQSTAPGELVLDPFCGSGVAGVEARALDRRFLLGDIDLAYLDPSLAALAPHDAIVARAAVVMEEPVEPPELEALADGSAAEDDLDAARACGWLDADGATEVLDEFLDVRPIEREAAVRRFLRTEPPRPREPDRLRAWRAWALSGRRRS
;
A
#
# COMPACT_ATOMS: atom_id res chain seq x y z
N MET A 1 -32.69 -18.64 -5.88
CA MET A 1 -32.02 -18.87 -4.58
C MET A 1 -30.89 -19.84 -4.84
N SER A 2 -29.66 -19.35 -5.09
CA SER A 2 -28.47 -20.19 -5.11
C SER A 2 -27.61 -19.79 -3.92
N GLU A 3 -27.61 -20.66 -2.93
CA GLU A 3 -26.68 -20.65 -1.81
C GLU A 3 -25.29 -21.03 -2.34
N SER A 4 -24.35 -20.07 -2.43
CA SER A 4 -22.90 -20.34 -2.47
C SER A 4 -22.06 -19.05 -2.49
N ASN A 5 -22.32 -18.09 -1.60
CA ASN A 5 -21.44 -16.93 -1.43
C ASN A 5 -21.27 -16.53 0.04
N LEU A 6 -21.24 -17.54 0.91
CA LEU A 6 -20.82 -17.36 2.30
C LEU A 6 -19.30 -17.43 2.34
N LEU A 7 -18.70 -16.29 2.71
CA LEU A 7 -17.36 -16.11 3.23
C LEU A 7 -16.91 -17.29 4.12
N GLU A 8 -16.28 -18.31 3.53
CA GLU A 8 -15.37 -19.18 4.26
C GLU A 8 -14.00 -18.48 4.31
N LEU A 9 -13.83 -17.55 5.25
CA LEU A 9 -12.50 -17.23 5.76
C LEU A 9 -12.21 -18.25 6.87
N PRO A 10 -11.42 -19.31 6.61
CA PRO A 10 -11.30 -20.41 7.55
C PRO A 10 -10.22 -20.05 8.55
N PHE A 11 -10.52 -19.24 9.55
CA PHE A 11 -9.56 -19.05 10.62
C PHE A 11 -10.21 -19.28 12.00
N THR A 12 -10.18 -20.56 12.32
CA THR A 12 -9.74 -21.18 13.59
C THR A 12 -8.66 -22.26 13.31
N ALA A 13 -8.13 -22.32 12.08
CA ALA A 13 -7.25 -23.35 11.53
C ALA A 13 -5.86 -22.77 11.16
N PRO A 14 -4.80 -23.60 11.04
CA PRO A 14 -3.47 -23.16 10.62
C PRO A 14 -3.50 -22.52 9.21
N PRO A 15 -2.57 -21.60 8.92
CA PRO A 15 -2.50 -20.92 7.63
C PRO A 15 -2.30 -21.93 6.49
N PRO A 16 -2.87 -21.64 5.30
CA PRO A 16 -2.94 -22.59 4.19
C PRO A 16 -1.55 -23.09 3.78
N PRO A 17 -1.45 -24.35 3.31
CA PRO A 17 -0.17 -24.95 2.90
C PRO A 17 0.38 -24.34 1.59
N GLU A 18 -0.42 -23.56 0.89
CA GLU A 18 -0.09 -22.94 -0.39
C GLU A 18 1.12 -21.99 -0.27
N PRO A 19 1.91 -21.82 -1.36
CA PRO A 19 3.06 -20.91 -1.38
C PRO A 19 2.69 -19.45 -1.07
N GLY A 20 1.44 -19.05 -1.30
CA GLY A 20 0.98 -17.71 -0.97
C GLY A 20 -0.52 -17.56 -1.10
N ARG A 21 -1.14 -16.79 -0.21
CA ARG A 21 -2.57 -16.45 -0.22
C ARG A 21 -2.78 -14.96 -0.06
N ILE A 22 -3.78 -14.43 -0.74
CA ILE A 22 -4.21 -13.04 -0.66
C ILE A 22 -5.69 -13.03 -0.31
N VAL A 23 -6.08 -12.15 0.61
CA VAL A 23 -7.48 -11.98 1.03
C VAL A 23 -7.85 -10.50 1.01
N VAL A 24 -9.09 -10.21 0.60
CA VAL A 24 -9.70 -8.90 0.81
C VAL A 24 -10.35 -8.92 2.19
N SER A 25 -9.82 -8.14 3.14
CA SER A 25 -10.29 -8.14 4.53
C SER A 25 -9.84 -6.89 5.27
N ASP A 26 -10.64 -6.45 6.26
CA ASP A 26 -10.13 -5.59 7.31
C ASP A 26 -8.98 -6.29 8.06
N ALA A 27 -7.90 -5.56 8.31
CA ALA A 27 -6.70 -6.08 8.94
C ALA A 27 -6.96 -6.69 10.32
N PHE A 28 -7.84 -6.08 11.10
CA PHE A 28 -8.14 -6.55 12.46
C PHE A 28 -9.11 -7.72 12.46
N GLU A 29 -10.03 -7.79 11.51
CA GLU A 29 -10.83 -8.98 11.28
C GLU A 29 -9.95 -10.16 10.85
N LEU A 30 -9.06 -9.96 9.88
CA LEU A 30 -8.09 -10.98 9.46
C LEU A 30 -7.29 -11.48 10.65
N LEU A 31 -6.67 -10.55 11.40
CA LEU A 31 -5.89 -10.88 12.58
C LEU A 31 -6.70 -11.63 13.63
N ARG A 32 -7.93 -11.19 13.97
CA ARG A 32 -8.79 -11.86 14.96
C ARG A 32 -9.15 -13.28 14.56
N ASN A 33 -9.37 -13.51 13.28
CA ASN A 33 -9.74 -14.82 12.79
C ASN A 33 -8.50 -15.75 12.79
N LEU A 34 -7.29 -15.29 12.50
CA LEU A 34 -6.09 -16.14 12.52
C LEU A 34 -5.91 -16.94 13.82
N ALA A 35 -5.54 -18.22 13.71
CA ALA A 35 -5.21 -19.05 14.87
C ALA A 35 -4.03 -18.44 15.66
N PRO A 36 -4.01 -18.55 16.99
CA PRO A 36 -2.84 -18.14 17.77
C PRO A 36 -1.61 -18.94 17.32
N GLU A 37 -0.43 -18.34 17.43
CA GLU A 37 0.86 -19.02 17.19
C GLU A 37 0.94 -19.73 15.83
N SER A 38 0.49 -19.03 14.80
CA SER A 38 0.34 -19.58 13.45
C SER A 38 1.26 -18.91 12.42
N VAL A 39 1.84 -17.75 12.75
CA VAL A 39 2.66 -16.93 11.85
C VAL A 39 4.12 -16.88 12.32
N ASP A 40 5.06 -16.87 11.36
CA ASP A 40 6.50 -16.82 11.65
C ASP A 40 7.08 -15.40 11.57
N LEU A 41 6.51 -14.53 10.75
CA LEU A 41 6.91 -13.12 10.69
C LEU A 41 5.70 -12.24 10.40
N VAL A 42 5.59 -11.13 11.12
CA VAL A 42 4.74 -10.01 10.70
C VAL A 42 5.63 -8.86 10.23
N VAL A 43 5.40 -8.38 9.02
CA VAL A 43 6.03 -7.17 8.48
C VAL A 43 4.93 -6.35 7.82
N THR A 44 4.68 -5.14 8.32
CA THR A 44 3.51 -4.38 7.88
C THR A 44 3.66 -2.87 8.05
N ASP A 45 2.80 -2.11 7.37
CA ASP A 45 2.77 -0.66 7.31
C ASP A 45 1.32 -0.16 7.37
N PRO A 46 0.72 -0.04 8.57
CA PRO A 46 -0.67 0.41 8.67
C PRO A 46 -0.81 1.87 8.25
N PRO A 47 -1.97 2.27 7.71
CA PRO A 47 -2.23 3.67 7.39
C PRO A 47 -2.44 4.49 8.67
N TYR A 48 -1.48 5.34 9.06
CA TYR A 48 -1.50 6.04 10.36
C TYR A 48 -2.46 7.25 10.42
N GLU A 49 -3.06 7.48 11.59
CA GLU A 49 -3.87 8.67 11.88
C GLU A 49 -3.09 9.99 11.68
N SER A 50 -1.78 10.00 11.98
CA SER A 50 -0.91 11.18 11.78
C SER A 50 -0.88 11.68 10.32
N LEU A 51 -1.20 10.81 9.35
CA LEU A 51 -1.33 11.21 7.94
C LEU A 51 -2.47 12.21 7.74
N GLN A 52 -3.50 12.21 8.61
CA GLN A 52 -4.58 13.20 8.61
C GLN A 52 -4.08 14.61 8.96
N ILE A 53 -3.08 14.72 9.83
CA ILE A 53 -2.47 16.00 10.22
C ILE A 53 -1.75 16.62 9.02
N HIS A 54 -1.06 15.79 8.23
CA HIS A 54 -0.41 16.22 6.99
C HIS A 54 -1.42 16.63 5.90
N ARG A 55 -2.60 16.00 5.87
CA ARG A 55 -3.72 16.39 5.00
C ARG A 55 -4.29 17.75 5.37
N ALA A 56 -4.59 17.98 6.66
CA ALA A 56 -5.18 19.24 7.14
C ALA A 56 -4.27 20.46 6.88
N ARG A 57 -2.95 20.26 6.83
CA ARG A 57 -1.95 21.31 6.56
C ARG A 57 -1.65 21.52 5.08
N GLY A 58 -2.20 20.70 4.16
CA GLY A 58 -2.00 20.84 2.71
C GLY A 58 -0.57 20.53 2.22
N THR A 59 0.31 19.97 3.06
CA THR A 59 1.74 19.78 2.75
C THR A 59 2.04 18.49 1.99
N THR A 60 1.02 17.65 1.74
CA THR A 60 1.16 16.38 1.03
C THR A 60 0.22 16.31 -0.18
N THR A 61 0.60 16.99 -1.27
CA THR A 61 -0.11 16.96 -2.57
C THR A 61 -0.26 15.56 -3.19
N ARG A 62 0.46 14.55 -2.69
CA ARG A 62 0.33 13.14 -3.12
C ARG A 62 -0.77 12.35 -2.41
N LEU A 63 -1.32 12.84 -1.30
CA LEU A 63 -2.37 12.16 -0.52
C LEU A 63 -3.76 12.80 -0.70
N THR A 64 -3.90 13.84 -1.52
CA THR A 64 -5.18 14.54 -1.70
C THR A 64 -6.12 13.86 -2.69
N THR A 65 -5.62 12.95 -3.55
CA THR A 65 -6.39 12.28 -4.62
C THR A 65 -6.67 10.79 -4.38
N ASN A 66 -5.85 10.11 -3.56
CA ASN A 66 -5.96 8.67 -3.26
C ASN A 66 -6.01 8.46 -1.75
N TRP A 67 -7.01 9.03 -1.08
CA TRP A 67 -7.15 8.95 0.37
C TRP A 67 -7.70 7.58 0.78
N PHE A 68 -7.10 6.99 1.82
CA PHE A 68 -7.51 5.72 2.42
C PHE A 68 -7.90 5.93 3.88
N ALA A 69 -8.73 5.03 4.42
CA ALA A 69 -9.07 5.03 5.83
C ALA A 69 -7.81 4.77 6.66
N THR A 70 -7.54 5.63 7.64
CA THR A 70 -6.41 5.46 8.56
C THR A 70 -6.85 4.67 9.78
N VAL A 71 -5.94 3.87 10.34
CA VAL A 71 -6.09 3.22 11.64
C VAL A 71 -6.06 4.29 12.73
N PRO A 72 -7.14 4.44 13.52
CA PRO A 72 -7.16 5.33 14.67
C PRO A 72 -6.13 4.89 15.72
N ASN A 73 -5.52 5.85 16.40
CA ASN A 73 -4.53 5.60 17.44
C ASN A 73 -5.07 4.69 18.54
N GLU A 74 -6.37 4.74 18.86
CA GLU A 74 -7.01 3.87 19.87
C GLU A 74 -6.98 2.38 19.49
N ARG A 75 -6.82 2.06 18.20
CA ARG A 75 -6.77 0.68 17.71
C ARG A 75 -5.35 0.10 17.63
N LEU A 76 -4.31 0.90 17.73
CA LEU A 76 -2.92 0.41 17.73
C LEU A 76 -2.64 -0.62 18.85
N PRO A 77 -3.17 -0.49 20.08
CA PRO A 77 -3.03 -1.55 21.10
C PRO A 77 -3.66 -2.88 20.68
N GLU A 78 -4.79 -2.84 19.96
CA GLU A 78 -5.44 -4.03 19.41
C GLU A 78 -4.55 -4.70 18.36
N LEU A 79 -3.98 -3.93 17.43
CA LEU A 79 -3.07 -4.41 16.39
C LEU A 79 -1.89 -5.16 17.00
N LEU A 80 -1.22 -4.58 18.00
CA LEU A 80 -0.06 -5.21 18.65
C LEU A 80 -0.45 -6.45 19.46
N ARG A 81 -1.61 -6.42 20.14
CA ARG A 81 -2.13 -7.56 20.91
C ARG A 81 -2.48 -8.75 20.02
N GLU A 82 -3.18 -8.51 18.92
CA GLU A 82 -3.50 -9.57 17.96
C GLU A 82 -2.24 -10.07 17.24
N THR A 83 -1.30 -9.19 16.91
CA THR A 83 0.01 -9.58 16.36
C THR A 83 0.77 -10.51 17.31
N TYR A 84 0.85 -10.16 18.60
CA TYR A 84 1.45 -11.04 19.62
C TYR A 84 0.75 -12.40 19.72
N ARG A 85 -0.59 -12.43 19.59
CA ARG A 85 -1.38 -13.65 19.64
C ARG A 85 -1.06 -14.58 18.46
N VAL A 86 -1.04 -14.05 17.24
CA VAL A 86 -0.85 -14.86 16.01
C VAL A 86 0.61 -15.27 15.77
N LEU A 87 1.58 -14.51 16.28
CA LEU A 87 3.00 -14.89 16.16
C LEU A 87 3.28 -16.16 16.96
N ARG A 88 4.04 -17.09 16.36
CA ARG A 88 4.64 -18.20 17.10
C ARG A 88 5.64 -17.70 18.16
N PRO A 89 5.96 -18.51 19.17
CA PRO A 89 7.09 -18.26 20.04
C PRO A 89 8.38 -18.09 19.23
N ASP A 90 9.28 -17.26 19.75
CA ASP A 90 10.59 -16.95 19.16
C ASP A 90 10.47 -16.43 17.74
N ARG A 91 9.64 -15.39 17.53
CA ARG A 91 9.41 -14.74 16.23
C ARG A 91 9.51 -13.22 16.31
N HIS A 92 9.67 -12.60 15.15
CA HIS A 92 9.88 -11.16 15.01
C HIS A 92 8.65 -10.46 14.46
N PHE A 93 8.57 -9.16 14.74
CA PHE A 93 7.57 -8.26 14.18
C PHE A 93 8.23 -6.94 13.80
N TYR A 94 8.04 -6.54 12.54
CA TYR A 94 8.45 -5.24 12.04
C TYR A 94 7.22 -4.42 11.68
N LEU A 95 7.18 -3.21 12.24
CA LEU A 95 6.12 -2.25 11.97
C LEU A 95 6.76 -0.99 11.41
N PHE A 96 6.56 -0.74 10.12
CA PHE A 96 6.86 0.58 9.58
C PHE A 96 6.02 1.62 10.34
N CYS A 97 6.52 2.85 10.45
CA CYS A 97 5.74 3.99 10.92
C CYS A 97 6.47 5.32 10.69
N ASP A 98 5.72 6.41 10.83
CA ASP A 98 6.33 7.73 10.99
C ASP A 98 6.77 7.97 12.45
N GLU A 99 7.34 9.14 12.69
CA GLU A 99 7.84 9.57 13.99
C GLU A 99 6.74 9.65 15.05
N VAL A 100 5.60 10.25 14.69
CA VAL A 100 4.47 10.48 15.59
C VAL A 100 3.87 9.14 16.03
N THR A 101 3.60 8.25 15.09
CA THR A 101 3.03 6.94 15.37
C THR A 101 4.01 6.09 16.19
N ALA A 102 5.32 6.16 15.90
CA ALA A 102 6.32 5.47 16.70
C ALA A 102 6.20 5.84 18.19
N ASP A 103 6.02 7.13 18.48
CA ASP A 103 5.94 7.62 19.84
C ASP A 103 4.60 7.28 20.50
N VAL A 104 3.48 7.35 19.76
CA VAL A 104 2.17 6.87 20.24
C VAL A 104 2.24 5.39 20.63
N ILE A 105 2.79 4.54 19.76
CA ILE A 105 2.91 3.09 20.03
C ILE A 105 3.76 2.86 21.28
N LYS A 106 4.91 3.53 21.39
CA LYS A 106 5.77 3.40 22.57
C LYS A 106 5.04 3.81 23.85
N GLN A 107 4.30 4.92 23.84
CA GLN A 107 3.55 5.39 25.00
C GLN A 107 2.45 4.41 25.39
N GLN A 108 1.61 4.00 24.44
CA GLN A 108 0.50 3.06 24.68
C GLN A 108 0.99 1.68 25.15
N GLN A 109 2.14 1.23 24.64
CA GLN A 109 2.77 -0.02 25.06
C GLN A 109 3.67 0.12 26.29
N LYS A 110 3.74 1.31 26.90
CA LYS A 110 4.57 1.60 28.09
C LYS A 110 6.06 1.27 27.87
N VAL A 111 6.54 1.50 26.65
CA VAL A 111 7.95 1.37 26.27
C VAL A 111 8.73 2.53 26.89
N GLY A 112 9.09 2.37 28.16
CA GLY A 112 9.74 3.40 28.97
C GLY A 112 11.26 3.24 29.09
N ALA A 113 11.84 3.90 30.11
CA ALA A 113 13.26 3.82 30.44
C ALA A 113 13.68 2.46 31.04
N ALA A 114 12.75 1.72 31.65
CA ALA A 114 13.02 0.39 32.19
C ALA A 114 13.52 -0.57 31.09
N ARG A 115 14.56 -1.33 31.40
CA ARG A 115 15.20 -2.27 30.46
C ARG A 115 15.24 -3.65 31.08
N LEU A 116 15.07 -4.66 30.24
CA LEU A 116 15.45 -6.04 30.57
C LEU A 116 16.97 -6.17 30.65
N PRO A 117 17.51 -7.24 31.26
CA PRO A 117 18.96 -7.45 31.36
C PRO A 117 19.69 -7.44 30.01
N ASN A 118 19.00 -7.79 28.92
CA ASN A 118 19.51 -7.77 27.56
C ASN A 118 19.35 -6.39 26.85
N GLY A 119 18.86 -5.36 27.54
CA GLY A 119 18.66 -4.01 26.99
C GLY A 119 17.35 -3.80 26.22
N ALA A 120 16.52 -4.84 26.07
CA ALA A 120 15.21 -4.71 25.44
C ALA A 120 14.17 -4.12 26.41
N ARG A 121 12.98 -3.77 25.91
CA ARG A 121 11.90 -3.12 26.69
C ARG A 121 10.62 -3.94 26.57
N ARG A 122 9.95 -4.27 27.68
CA ARG A 122 8.66 -4.97 27.62
C ARG A 122 7.56 -4.04 27.14
N CYS A 123 6.69 -4.55 26.30
CA CYS A 123 5.43 -3.92 25.90
C CYS A 123 4.27 -4.47 26.74
N SER A 124 3.25 -3.65 26.98
CA SER A 124 2.02 -4.06 27.69
C SER A 124 1.32 -5.27 27.05
N CYS A 125 1.43 -5.44 25.73
CA CYS A 125 0.84 -6.57 24.99
C CYS A 125 1.61 -7.91 25.11
N GLY A 126 2.79 -7.92 25.74
CA GLY A 126 3.64 -9.12 25.87
C GLY A 126 4.82 -9.19 24.89
N LEU A 127 4.80 -8.39 23.81
CA LEU A 127 5.97 -8.21 22.95
C LEU A 127 7.14 -7.59 23.72
N VAL A 128 8.34 -7.77 23.19
CA VAL A 128 9.54 -7.06 23.63
C VAL A 128 10.01 -6.16 22.49
N TYR A 129 10.17 -4.87 22.78
CA TYR A 129 10.67 -3.87 21.84
C TYR A 129 12.19 -3.69 22.00
N TRP A 130 12.91 -3.72 20.87
CA TRP A 130 14.37 -3.62 20.85
C TRP A 130 14.88 -2.24 20.48
N LYS A 131 14.49 -1.75 19.30
CA LYS A 131 14.97 -0.51 18.71
C LYS A 131 14.13 -0.11 17.51
N GLU A 132 14.41 1.08 17.00
CA GLU A 132 13.97 1.50 15.67
C GLU A 132 15.06 1.16 14.67
N ILE A 133 14.67 0.54 13.55
CA ILE A 133 15.47 0.48 12.34
C ILE A 133 15.09 1.70 11.50
N VAL A 134 16.07 2.32 10.85
CA VAL A 134 15.88 3.49 10.01
C VAL A 134 15.98 3.07 8.56
N TRP A 135 14.91 3.26 7.80
CA TRP A 135 15.03 3.26 6.34
C TRP A 135 15.54 4.63 5.89
N ALA A 136 16.80 4.70 5.47
CA ALA A 136 17.40 5.88 4.85
C ALA A 136 17.10 5.87 3.34
N LYS A 137 16.37 6.88 2.88
CA LYS A 137 15.89 7.00 1.50
C LYS A 137 17.05 7.45 0.62
N THR A 138 17.41 6.67 -0.39
CA THR A 138 18.56 7.00 -1.26
C THR A 138 18.15 7.45 -2.66
N THR A 139 19.13 7.89 -3.43
CA THR A 139 19.11 7.90 -4.90
C THR A 139 19.01 6.47 -5.44
N LEU A 140 18.62 6.33 -6.72
CA LEU A 140 18.40 5.02 -7.36
C LEU A 140 19.67 4.16 -7.39
N ASP A 141 20.83 4.79 -7.53
CA ASP A 141 22.16 4.17 -7.48
C ASP A 141 22.64 3.86 -6.04
N GLY A 142 21.84 4.19 -5.01
CA GLY A 142 22.18 3.96 -3.60
C GLY A 142 23.27 4.87 -3.04
N GLY A 143 23.94 5.67 -3.88
CA GLY A 143 25.16 6.38 -3.51
C GLY A 143 24.97 7.59 -2.58
N ARG A 144 23.74 8.11 -2.44
CA ARG A 144 23.44 9.29 -1.61
C ARG A 144 22.07 9.21 -0.95
N ILE A 145 21.94 9.84 0.22
CA ILE A 145 20.64 10.08 0.85
C ILE A 145 19.85 11.13 0.06
N ARG A 146 18.60 10.82 -0.27
CA ARG A 146 17.67 11.65 -1.03
C ARG A 146 16.59 12.24 -0.12
N GLY A 147 16.75 13.52 0.21
CA GLY A 147 15.75 14.30 0.94
C GLY A 147 14.45 14.50 0.15
N GLY A 148 13.31 14.37 0.82
CA GLY A 148 11.99 14.79 0.35
C GLY A 148 11.62 16.21 0.81
N THR A 149 10.35 16.56 0.70
CA THR A 149 9.80 17.77 1.31
C THR A 149 9.85 17.68 2.84
N GLY A 150 10.02 18.82 3.52
CA GLY A 150 10.14 18.89 4.98
C GLY A 150 10.53 20.30 5.43
N TYR A 151 10.07 20.70 6.62
CA TYR A 151 10.46 21.96 7.27
C TYR A 151 11.71 21.73 8.15
N HIS A 152 12.57 22.75 8.23
CA HIS A 152 13.90 22.71 8.86
C HIS A 152 14.88 21.72 8.21
N TYR A 153 14.69 20.41 8.40
CA TYR A 153 15.46 19.36 7.76
C TYR A 153 14.60 18.59 6.75
N ARG A 154 15.23 18.08 5.68
CA ARG A 154 14.53 17.35 4.62
C ARG A 154 14.15 15.94 5.10
N ALA A 155 12.91 15.53 4.87
CA ALA A 155 12.47 14.18 5.23
C ALA A 155 13.18 13.13 4.36
N ALA A 156 14.15 12.45 4.95
CA ALA A 156 15.04 11.51 4.26
C ALA A 156 15.00 10.09 4.82
N SER A 157 14.15 9.84 5.82
CA SER A 157 14.01 8.52 6.43
C SER A 157 12.57 8.20 6.81
N GLU A 158 12.35 6.93 7.12
CA GLU A 158 11.17 6.37 7.80
C GLU A 158 11.63 5.44 8.93
N ARG A 159 10.78 5.24 9.95
CA ARG A 159 11.07 4.39 11.10
C ARG A 159 10.45 3.02 10.90
N ILE A 160 11.09 2.01 11.48
CA ILE A 160 10.60 0.63 11.54
C ILE A 160 10.80 0.16 12.97
N LEU A 161 9.72 -0.02 13.72
CA LEU A 161 9.81 -0.57 15.07
C LEU A 161 10.08 -2.07 14.99
N PHE A 162 11.11 -2.51 15.72
CA PHE A 162 11.47 -3.92 15.81
C PHE A 162 11.05 -4.50 17.16
N PHE A 163 10.19 -5.53 17.10
CA PHE A 163 9.72 -6.29 18.24
C PHE A 163 10.03 -7.78 18.10
N GLU A 164 10.06 -8.47 19.24
CA GLU A 164 10.15 -9.92 19.33
C GLU A 164 9.05 -10.48 20.25
N LYS A 165 8.59 -11.70 19.94
CA LYS A 165 7.90 -12.60 20.87
C LYS A 165 8.86 -13.73 21.19
N GLY A 166 9.33 -13.82 22.44
CA GLY A 166 10.38 -14.77 22.81
C GLY A 166 11.75 -14.31 22.33
N LYS A 167 12.66 -15.24 22.04
CA LYS A 167 14.04 -14.96 21.63
C LYS A 167 14.40 -15.71 20.36
N ARG A 168 14.63 -14.98 19.27
CA ARG A 168 15.16 -15.51 18.01
C ARG A 168 16.39 -14.74 17.59
N ALA A 169 17.41 -15.44 17.10
CA ALA A 169 18.57 -14.80 16.51
C ALA A 169 18.21 -14.23 15.13
N LEU A 170 18.78 -13.07 14.79
CA LEU A 170 18.81 -12.61 13.41
C LEU A 170 19.77 -13.48 12.60
N ASN A 171 19.47 -13.68 11.32
CA ASN A 171 20.27 -14.55 10.45
C ASN A 171 21.64 -13.97 10.10
N ASP A 172 21.77 -12.64 9.95
CA ASP A 172 23.03 -11.95 9.72
C ASP A 172 23.21 -10.78 10.71
N LEU A 173 24.20 -10.89 11.59
CA LEU A 173 24.52 -9.87 12.60
C LEU A 173 25.32 -8.69 12.05
N GLY A 174 25.79 -8.77 10.80
CA GLY A 174 26.49 -7.69 10.10
C GLY A 174 25.57 -6.63 9.51
N ILE A 175 24.26 -6.89 9.44
CA ILE A 175 23.29 -5.95 8.90
C ILE A 175 23.07 -4.78 9.88
N PRO A 176 23.33 -3.52 9.48
CA PRO A 176 23.13 -2.36 10.34
C PRO A 176 21.64 -2.06 10.55
N ASP A 177 21.33 -1.30 11.59
CA ASP A 177 19.98 -0.78 11.86
C ASP A 177 19.62 0.46 11.03
N VAL A 178 20.46 0.81 10.05
CA VAL A 178 20.16 1.80 9.01
C VAL A 178 20.17 1.10 7.65
N LEU A 179 18.98 0.92 7.09
CA LEU A 179 18.78 0.27 5.80
C LEU A 179 18.68 1.33 4.71
N MET A 180 19.60 1.29 3.75
CA MET A 180 19.65 2.24 2.64
C MET A 180 18.94 1.67 1.40
N ALA A 181 17.91 2.37 0.93
CA ALA A 181 17.24 2.00 -0.32
C ALA A 181 16.53 3.20 -0.96
N PRO A 182 16.41 3.25 -2.29
CA PRO A 182 15.56 4.23 -2.95
C PRO A 182 14.09 3.97 -2.62
N ARG A 183 13.23 4.97 -2.84
CA ARG A 183 11.78 4.74 -2.83
C ARG A 183 11.38 3.76 -3.93
N ALA A 184 10.31 3.00 -3.71
CA ALA A 184 9.76 2.13 -4.74
C ALA A 184 9.38 2.93 -5.99
N GLY A 185 9.70 2.38 -7.17
CA GLY A 185 9.30 2.93 -8.47
C GLY A 185 7.90 2.50 -8.93
N VAL A 186 7.24 1.62 -8.17
CA VAL A 186 5.93 1.06 -8.49
C VAL A 186 4.83 2.07 -8.14
N PRO A 187 3.77 2.21 -8.97
CA PRO A 187 2.63 3.04 -8.65
C PRO A 187 1.91 2.58 -7.37
N GLY A 188 1.56 3.53 -6.50
CA GLY A 188 0.76 3.28 -5.31
C GLY A 188 1.04 4.29 -4.19
N PRO A 189 0.10 4.47 -3.26
CA PRO A 189 0.34 5.28 -2.08
C PRO A 189 1.36 4.57 -1.18
N ALA A 190 2.35 5.33 -0.67
CA ALA A 190 3.25 4.90 0.40
C ALA A 190 4.02 3.57 0.22
N VAL A 191 4.16 3.06 -1.02
CA VAL A 191 4.81 1.76 -1.30
C VAL A 191 6.22 1.69 -0.71
N LYS A 192 6.44 0.68 0.14
CA LYS A 192 7.73 0.39 0.75
C LYS A 192 8.70 -0.25 -0.24
N PRO A 193 10.01 0.02 -0.13
CA PRO A 193 10.98 -0.52 -1.08
C PRO A 193 11.24 -2.00 -0.81
N GLY A 194 11.17 -2.81 -1.86
CA GLY A 194 11.42 -4.25 -1.82
C GLY A 194 12.75 -4.61 -1.14
N ALA A 195 13.82 -3.86 -1.40
CA ALA A 195 15.13 -4.11 -0.78
C ALA A 195 15.11 -4.06 0.77
N VAL A 196 14.35 -3.13 1.36
CA VAL A 196 14.22 -3.04 2.83
C VAL A 196 13.39 -4.21 3.33
N VAL A 197 12.22 -4.44 2.73
CA VAL A 197 11.30 -5.52 3.12
C VAL A 197 11.96 -6.90 2.99
N ARG A 198 12.67 -7.16 1.89
CA ARG A 198 13.51 -8.34 1.65
C ARG A 198 14.53 -8.53 2.77
N THR A 199 15.23 -7.47 3.17
CA THR A 199 16.22 -7.54 4.27
C THR A 199 15.54 -7.96 5.58
N LEU A 200 14.39 -7.37 5.92
CA LEU A 200 13.66 -7.72 7.14
C LEU A 200 13.18 -9.18 7.14
N ILE A 201 12.65 -9.66 6.01
CA ILE A 201 12.21 -11.05 5.84
C ILE A 201 13.41 -11.99 5.95
N ALA A 202 14.50 -11.72 5.21
CA ALA A 202 15.69 -12.54 5.21
C ALA A 202 16.36 -12.62 6.59
N GLN A 203 16.32 -11.55 7.39
CA GLN A 203 16.86 -11.51 8.75
C GLN A 203 16.07 -12.38 9.74
N SER A 204 14.79 -12.61 9.49
CA SER A 204 13.85 -13.11 10.51
C SER A 204 13.10 -14.38 10.13
N THR A 205 13.38 -14.95 8.97
CA THR A 205 12.71 -16.16 8.48
C THR A 205 13.69 -17.16 7.87
N ALA A 206 13.29 -18.42 7.81
CA ALA A 206 13.88 -19.51 7.03
C ALA A 206 12.96 -19.84 5.83
N PRO A 207 13.44 -20.53 4.78
CA PRO A 207 12.58 -21.03 3.70
C PRO A 207 11.37 -21.81 4.24
N GLY A 208 10.20 -21.61 3.63
CA GLY A 208 8.92 -22.22 4.01
C GLY A 208 8.18 -21.56 5.18
N GLU A 209 8.84 -20.69 5.95
CA GLU A 209 8.18 -19.93 7.02
C GLU A 209 7.20 -18.89 6.46
N LEU A 210 6.16 -18.59 7.25
CA LEU A 210 5.05 -17.74 6.84
C LEU A 210 5.26 -16.27 7.22
N VAL A 211 5.20 -15.40 6.20
CA VAL A 211 5.17 -13.94 6.32
C VAL A 211 3.74 -13.43 6.24
N LEU A 212 3.30 -12.65 7.22
CA LEU A 212 2.00 -11.99 7.25
C LEU A 212 2.18 -10.48 7.07
N ASP A 213 1.36 -9.90 6.19
CA ASP A 213 1.14 -8.46 6.08
C ASP A 213 -0.37 -8.19 5.97
N PRO A 214 -1.03 -7.70 7.03
CA PRO A 214 -2.47 -7.43 7.03
C PRO A 214 -2.84 -6.05 6.44
N PHE A 215 -1.86 -5.26 5.99
CA PHE A 215 -2.03 -3.97 5.32
C PHE A 215 -1.21 -3.94 4.02
N CYS A 216 -1.40 -4.94 3.17
CA CYS A 216 -0.40 -5.29 2.17
C CYS A 216 -0.25 -4.26 1.04
N GLY A 217 -1.28 -3.46 0.74
CA GLY A 217 -1.30 -2.47 -0.32
C GLY A 217 -0.81 -3.03 -1.66
N SER A 218 0.44 -2.73 -2.01
CA SER A 218 1.10 -3.26 -3.22
C SER A 218 1.46 -4.75 -3.17
N GLY A 219 1.44 -5.38 -1.99
CA GLY A 219 1.84 -6.76 -1.79
C GLY A 219 3.36 -6.99 -1.78
N VAL A 220 4.17 -5.94 -1.60
CA VAL A 220 5.65 -6.04 -1.61
C VAL A 220 6.20 -7.10 -0.64
N ALA A 221 5.56 -7.29 0.52
CA ALA A 221 5.92 -8.34 1.45
C ALA A 221 5.77 -9.75 0.85
N GLY A 222 4.71 -9.99 0.08
CA GLY A 222 4.48 -11.27 -0.60
C GLY A 222 5.41 -11.47 -1.80
N VAL A 223 5.70 -10.42 -2.57
CA VAL A 223 6.67 -10.47 -3.68
C VAL A 223 8.05 -10.91 -3.16
N GLU A 224 8.54 -10.26 -2.11
CA GLU A 224 9.85 -10.56 -1.53
C GLU A 224 9.86 -11.88 -0.74
N ALA A 225 8.77 -12.24 -0.06
CA ALA A 225 8.63 -13.55 0.58
C ALA A 225 8.74 -14.67 -0.45
N ARG A 226 7.99 -14.58 -1.56
CA ARG A 226 8.05 -15.56 -2.65
C ARG A 226 9.46 -15.66 -3.25
N ALA A 227 10.09 -14.53 -3.50
CA ALA A 227 11.44 -14.47 -4.06
C ALA A 227 12.55 -14.94 -3.09
N LEU A 228 12.18 -15.24 -1.85
CA LEU A 228 13.02 -15.87 -0.84
C LEU A 228 12.51 -17.29 -0.49
N ASP A 229 11.61 -17.91 -1.24
CA ASP A 229 11.04 -19.23 -0.91
C ASP A 229 10.33 -19.26 0.47
N ARG A 230 9.71 -18.15 0.87
CA ARG A 230 8.83 -18.08 2.05
C ARG A 230 7.38 -18.17 1.60
N ARG A 231 6.53 -18.68 2.50
CA ARG A 231 5.08 -18.58 2.31
C ARG A 231 4.62 -17.19 2.71
N PHE A 232 3.50 -16.74 2.17
CA PHE A 232 2.92 -15.47 2.58
C PHE A 232 1.39 -15.52 2.74
N LEU A 233 0.89 -14.67 3.63
CA LEU A 233 -0.51 -14.31 3.75
C LEU A 233 -0.61 -12.78 3.70
N LEU A 234 -1.28 -12.28 2.68
CA LEU A 234 -1.52 -10.84 2.50
C LEU A 234 -3.00 -10.53 2.71
N GLY A 235 -3.26 -9.47 3.48
CA GLY A 235 -4.59 -8.88 3.63
C GLY A 235 -4.57 -7.41 3.25
N ASP A 236 -5.62 -6.95 2.59
CA ASP A 236 -5.93 -5.52 2.48
C ASP A 236 -7.44 -5.34 2.28
N ILE A 237 -7.96 -4.17 2.62
CA ILE A 237 -9.35 -3.81 2.29
C ILE A 237 -9.49 -3.44 0.81
N ASP A 238 -8.40 -3.06 0.16
CA ASP A 238 -8.34 -2.66 -1.24
C ASP A 238 -7.07 -3.20 -1.91
N LEU A 239 -7.24 -4.11 -2.87
CA LEU A 239 -6.15 -4.68 -3.66
C LEU A 239 -5.83 -3.88 -4.92
N ALA A 240 -6.25 -2.60 -4.97
CA ALA A 240 -5.94 -1.75 -6.10
C ALA A 240 -4.44 -1.54 -6.36
N TYR A 241 -3.66 -1.61 -5.29
CA TYR A 241 -2.19 -1.60 -5.25
C TYR A 241 -1.47 -2.78 -5.89
N LEU A 242 -2.15 -3.93 -5.99
CA LEU A 242 -1.46 -5.21 -5.93
C LEU A 242 -0.52 -5.41 -7.11
N ASP A 243 0.73 -5.81 -6.82
CA ASP A 243 1.76 -6.11 -7.81
C ASP A 243 1.25 -7.15 -8.84
N PRO A 244 1.48 -6.95 -10.16
CA PRO A 244 0.93 -7.83 -11.19
C PRO A 244 1.40 -9.28 -11.03
N SER A 245 2.58 -9.50 -10.45
CA SER A 245 3.15 -10.83 -10.25
C SER A 245 2.44 -11.65 -9.19
N LEU A 246 1.51 -11.02 -8.45
CA LEU A 246 0.63 -11.61 -7.44
C LEU A 246 -0.83 -11.70 -7.91
N ALA A 247 -1.19 -11.13 -9.06
CA ALA A 247 -2.58 -11.00 -9.51
C ALA A 247 -3.31 -12.36 -9.64
N ALA A 248 -2.61 -13.42 -10.03
CA ALA A 248 -3.18 -14.76 -10.14
C ALA A 248 -3.60 -15.38 -8.78
N LEU A 249 -3.16 -14.80 -7.66
CA LEU A 249 -3.49 -15.24 -6.30
C LEU A 249 -4.56 -14.36 -5.65
N ALA A 250 -4.98 -13.27 -6.31
CA ALA A 250 -6.03 -12.40 -5.80
C ALA A 250 -7.39 -13.10 -5.92
N PRO A 251 -8.32 -12.89 -4.96
CA PRO A 251 -9.69 -13.42 -5.07
C PRO A 251 -10.35 -12.96 -6.39
N HIS A 252 -11.11 -13.85 -7.04
CA HIS A 252 -11.71 -13.61 -8.35
C HIS A 252 -12.65 -12.40 -8.41
N ASP A 253 -13.21 -12.01 -7.26
CA ASP A 253 -14.13 -10.92 -7.01
C ASP A 253 -13.46 -9.68 -6.38
N ALA A 254 -12.16 -9.77 -6.07
CA ALA A 254 -11.41 -8.61 -5.61
C ALA A 254 -11.27 -7.59 -6.74
N ILE A 255 -11.54 -6.33 -6.43
CA ILE A 255 -11.18 -5.22 -7.31
C ILE A 255 -9.63 -5.13 -7.34
N VAL A 256 -9.01 -5.85 -8.27
CA VAL A 256 -7.57 -5.73 -8.57
C VAL A 256 -7.39 -4.45 -9.41
N ALA A 257 -7.47 -3.32 -8.72
CA ALA A 257 -7.32 -1.94 -9.21
C ALA A 257 -6.24 -1.74 -10.28
N ARG A 258 -4.93 -1.79 -10.03
CA ARG A 258 -3.99 -1.05 -10.90
C ARG A 258 -2.59 -1.65 -11.02
N ALA A 259 -2.55 -2.92 -11.38
CA ALA A 259 -1.36 -3.47 -12.04
C ALA A 259 -1.64 -4.41 -13.21
N ALA A 260 -2.92 -4.71 -13.47
CA ALA A 260 -3.38 -5.51 -14.61
C ALA A 260 -4.02 -4.69 -15.76
N VAL A 261 -4.00 -3.35 -15.72
CA VAL A 261 -4.49 -2.52 -16.85
C VAL A 261 -3.33 -1.90 -17.61
N VAL A 262 -2.60 -2.72 -18.35
CA VAL A 262 -2.02 -2.29 -19.64
C VAL A 262 -2.19 -3.45 -20.62
N MET A 263 -3.40 -3.62 -21.13
CA MET A 263 -3.64 -4.39 -22.35
C MET A 263 -3.96 -3.48 -23.55
N GLU A 264 -4.09 -2.16 -23.33
CA GLU A 264 -4.32 -1.18 -24.40
C GLU A 264 -3.20 -0.14 -24.44
N GLU A 265 -2.84 0.26 -25.65
CA GLU A 265 -1.87 1.32 -25.89
C GLU A 265 -2.42 2.66 -25.34
N PRO A 266 -1.65 3.43 -24.55
CA PRO A 266 -2.13 4.69 -23.99
C PRO A 266 -2.42 5.70 -25.10
N VAL A 267 -3.66 6.18 -25.19
CA VAL A 267 -4.10 7.19 -26.17
C VAL A 267 -4.60 8.42 -25.42
N GLU A 268 -4.09 9.59 -25.78
CA GLU A 268 -4.55 10.86 -25.24
C GLU A 268 -5.95 11.23 -25.77
N PRO A 269 -6.84 11.82 -24.97
CA PRO A 269 -8.06 12.43 -25.49
C PRO A 269 -7.78 13.46 -26.59
N PRO A 270 -8.68 13.63 -27.58
CA PRO A 270 -8.55 14.70 -28.57
C PRO A 270 -8.68 16.08 -27.91
N GLU A 271 -8.51 17.15 -28.69
CA GLU A 271 -8.79 18.50 -28.21
C GLU A 271 -10.24 18.57 -27.66
N LEU A 272 -10.39 19.17 -26.48
CA LEU A 272 -11.69 19.21 -25.79
C LEU A 272 -12.72 19.99 -26.61
N GLU A 273 -12.28 20.99 -27.36
CA GLU A 273 -13.09 21.73 -28.32
C GLU A 273 -13.70 20.81 -29.39
N ALA A 274 -12.93 19.82 -29.87
CA ALA A 274 -13.40 18.86 -30.87
C ALA A 274 -14.44 17.87 -30.30
N LEU A 275 -14.41 17.61 -28.99
CA LEU A 275 -15.46 16.86 -28.30
C LEU A 275 -16.72 17.72 -28.15
N ALA A 276 -16.56 18.99 -27.77
CA ALA A 276 -17.67 19.90 -27.52
C ALA A 276 -18.43 20.29 -28.79
N ASP A 277 -17.73 20.48 -29.92
CA ASP A 277 -18.34 20.80 -31.22
C ASP A 277 -18.75 19.57 -32.04
N GLY A 278 -18.47 18.36 -31.54
CA GLY A 278 -18.81 17.09 -32.17
C GLY A 278 -17.96 16.71 -33.38
N SER A 279 -16.82 17.37 -33.61
CA SER A 279 -15.91 17.08 -34.73
C SER A 279 -14.90 15.95 -34.47
N ALA A 280 -14.81 15.44 -33.24
CA ALA A 280 -13.99 14.29 -32.87
C ALA A 280 -14.49 12.97 -33.51
N ALA A 281 -13.65 11.93 -33.51
CA ALA A 281 -14.03 10.61 -34.03
C ALA A 281 -15.14 9.98 -33.16
N GLU A 282 -16.00 9.15 -33.76
CA GLU A 282 -17.15 8.56 -33.05
C GLU A 282 -16.72 7.77 -31.79
N ASP A 283 -15.62 7.03 -31.86
CA ASP A 283 -15.08 6.33 -30.68
C ASP A 283 -14.71 7.27 -29.52
N ASP A 284 -14.24 8.48 -29.85
CA ASP A 284 -13.90 9.52 -28.86
C ASP A 284 -15.17 10.17 -28.30
N LEU A 285 -16.18 10.39 -29.14
CA LEU A 285 -17.50 10.88 -28.70
C LEU A 285 -18.19 9.86 -27.78
N ASP A 286 -18.13 8.58 -28.11
CA ASP A 286 -18.65 7.49 -27.28
C ASP A 286 -17.91 7.38 -25.94
N ALA A 287 -16.58 7.53 -25.95
CA ALA A 287 -15.80 7.60 -24.72
C ALA A 287 -16.19 8.80 -23.85
N ALA A 288 -16.37 9.97 -24.46
CA ALA A 288 -16.79 11.19 -23.78
C ALA A 288 -18.21 11.07 -23.19
N ARG A 289 -19.16 10.43 -23.89
CA ARG A 289 -20.48 10.09 -23.33
C ARG A 289 -20.36 9.12 -22.16
N ALA A 290 -19.54 8.08 -22.29
CA ALA A 290 -19.37 7.07 -21.26
C ALA A 290 -18.76 7.61 -19.96
N CYS A 291 -17.90 8.63 -20.04
CA CYS A 291 -17.32 9.31 -18.88
C CYS A 291 -18.07 10.59 -18.47
N GLY A 292 -19.22 10.88 -19.09
CA GLY A 292 -20.13 11.96 -18.70
C GLY A 292 -19.68 13.36 -19.12
N TRP A 293 -18.79 13.49 -20.09
CA TRP A 293 -18.40 14.77 -20.70
C TRP A 293 -19.39 15.22 -21.78
N LEU A 294 -20.11 14.26 -22.38
CA LEU A 294 -21.17 14.50 -23.34
C LEU A 294 -22.45 13.81 -22.90
N ASP A 295 -23.59 14.38 -23.29
CA ASP A 295 -24.91 13.76 -23.20
C ASP A 295 -25.69 13.91 -24.53
N ALA A 296 -27.01 13.78 -24.49
CA ALA A 296 -27.86 13.90 -25.67
C ALA A 296 -27.97 15.35 -26.19
N ASP A 297 -27.71 16.34 -25.34
CA ASP A 297 -27.85 17.77 -25.62
C ASP A 297 -26.49 18.43 -25.93
N GLY A 298 -25.37 17.73 -25.69
CA GLY A 298 -24.03 18.15 -26.10
C GLY A 298 -23.01 18.08 -24.95
N ALA A 299 -22.18 19.11 -24.81
CA ALA A 299 -21.23 19.24 -23.71
C ALA A 299 -21.96 19.33 -22.36
N THR A 300 -21.51 18.54 -21.39
CA THR A 300 -22.00 18.63 -20.01
C THR A 300 -21.21 19.69 -19.23
N GLU A 301 -21.71 20.05 -18.04
CA GLU A 301 -21.00 20.95 -17.10
C GLU A 301 -19.56 20.49 -16.82
N VAL A 302 -19.30 19.18 -16.86
CA VAL A 302 -17.95 18.61 -16.67
C VAL A 302 -17.00 19.01 -17.81
N LEU A 303 -17.47 18.95 -19.07
CA LEU A 303 -16.64 19.33 -20.21
C LEU A 303 -16.45 20.85 -20.27
N ASP A 304 -17.50 21.61 -19.96
CA ASP A 304 -17.45 23.07 -19.87
C ASP A 304 -16.43 23.54 -18.81
N GLU A 305 -16.42 22.90 -17.63
CA GLU A 305 -15.41 23.17 -16.59
C GLU A 305 -13.99 22.98 -17.11
N PHE A 306 -13.72 21.96 -17.94
CA PHE A 306 -12.39 21.78 -18.53
C PHE A 306 -12.05 22.83 -19.58
N LEU A 307 -13.03 23.28 -20.37
CA LEU A 307 -12.84 24.31 -21.37
C LEU A 307 -12.51 25.67 -20.71
N ASP A 308 -13.06 25.93 -19.53
CA ASP A 308 -12.77 27.13 -18.73
C ASP A 308 -11.38 27.10 -18.04
N VAL A 309 -10.77 25.92 -17.89
CA VAL A 309 -9.40 25.79 -17.39
C VAL A 309 -8.42 26.33 -18.44
N ARG A 310 -7.41 27.09 -17.99
CA ARG A 310 -6.35 27.61 -18.86
C ARG A 310 -5.69 26.48 -19.65
N PRO A 311 -5.40 26.64 -20.97
CA PRO A 311 -4.88 25.56 -21.80
C PRO A 311 -3.69 24.78 -21.22
N ILE A 312 -2.76 25.49 -20.56
CA ILE A 312 -1.57 24.88 -19.93
C ILE A 312 -1.89 23.97 -18.72
N GLU A 313 -3.10 24.07 -18.16
CA GLU A 313 -3.56 23.32 -16.98
C GLU A 313 -4.60 22.24 -17.33
N ARG A 314 -5.17 22.25 -18.55
CA ARG A 314 -6.23 21.33 -18.98
C ARG A 314 -5.80 19.87 -18.92
N GLU A 315 -4.60 19.55 -19.39
CA GLU A 315 -4.06 18.18 -19.34
C GLU A 315 -4.08 17.64 -17.90
N ALA A 316 -3.68 18.45 -16.91
CA ALA A 316 -3.67 18.05 -15.52
C ALA A 316 -5.09 17.85 -14.96
N ALA A 317 -6.05 18.70 -15.36
CA ALA A 317 -7.45 18.57 -14.97
C ALA A 317 -8.10 17.30 -15.56
N VAL A 318 -7.90 17.06 -16.86
CA VAL A 318 -8.41 15.87 -17.56
C VAL A 318 -7.83 14.59 -16.97
N ARG A 319 -6.51 14.54 -16.76
CA ARG A 319 -5.85 13.39 -16.13
C ARG A 319 -6.38 13.12 -14.72
N ARG A 320 -6.70 14.18 -13.96
CA ARG A 320 -7.26 14.05 -12.61
C ARG A 320 -8.63 13.36 -12.67
N PHE A 321 -9.52 13.83 -13.54
CA PHE A 321 -10.85 13.26 -13.72
C PHE A 321 -10.82 11.78 -14.12
N LEU A 322 -10.05 11.44 -15.15
CA LEU A 322 -9.93 10.07 -15.67
C LEU A 322 -9.30 9.11 -14.66
N ARG A 323 -8.58 9.61 -13.65
CA ARG A 323 -7.97 8.80 -12.57
C ARG A 323 -8.92 8.54 -11.40
N THR A 324 -9.88 9.42 -11.14
CA THR A 324 -10.77 9.35 -9.96
C THR A 324 -12.02 8.51 -10.18
N GLU A 325 -12.51 8.43 -11.42
CA GLU A 325 -13.64 7.57 -11.78
C GLU A 325 -13.20 6.09 -11.82
N PRO A 326 -13.84 5.17 -11.08
CA PRO A 326 -13.57 3.74 -11.17
C PRO A 326 -14.02 3.19 -12.54
N PRO A 327 -13.26 2.25 -13.14
CA PRO A 327 -13.63 1.65 -14.42
C PRO A 327 -14.94 0.86 -14.30
N ARG A 328 -15.88 1.08 -15.22
CA ARG A 328 -17.15 0.33 -15.30
C ARG A 328 -16.97 -0.97 -16.12
N PRO A 329 -17.73 -2.05 -15.84
CA PRO A 329 -17.59 -3.34 -16.53
C PRO A 329 -17.83 -3.35 -18.06
N ARG A 330 -18.35 -2.25 -18.63
CA ARG A 330 -18.66 -2.09 -20.05
C ARG A 330 -18.19 -0.73 -20.60
N GLU A 331 -17.04 -0.23 -20.16
CA GLU A 331 -16.48 1.01 -20.73
C GLU A 331 -16.01 0.81 -22.17
N PRO A 332 -16.16 1.80 -23.07
CA PRO A 332 -15.56 1.77 -24.40
C PRO A 332 -14.04 1.62 -24.35
N ASP A 333 -13.47 0.91 -25.33
CA ASP A 333 -12.02 0.71 -25.48
C ASP A 333 -11.28 2.05 -25.50
N ARG A 334 -11.82 3.05 -26.21
CA ARG A 334 -11.24 4.39 -26.27
C ARG A 334 -11.14 5.07 -24.90
N LEU A 335 -12.16 4.91 -24.04
CA LEU A 335 -12.13 5.44 -22.67
C LEU A 335 -11.07 4.73 -21.81
N ARG A 336 -10.91 3.41 -21.99
CA ARG A 336 -9.86 2.65 -21.30
C ARG A 336 -8.46 3.09 -21.73
N ALA A 337 -8.25 3.35 -23.02
CA ALA A 337 -7.00 3.92 -23.55
C ALA A 337 -6.72 5.33 -23.00
N TRP A 338 -7.74 6.19 -22.86
CA TRP A 338 -7.62 7.52 -22.22
C TRP A 338 -7.24 7.41 -20.75
N ARG A 339 -7.84 6.48 -20.01
CA ARG A 339 -7.47 6.21 -18.61
C ARG A 339 -6.04 5.67 -18.51
N ALA A 340 -5.62 4.81 -19.42
CA ALA A 340 -4.25 4.33 -19.52
C ALA A 340 -3.26 5.47 -19.81
N TRP A 341 -3.60 6.38 -20.74
CA TRP A 341 -2.84 7.60 -20.97
C TRP A 341 -2.77 8.46 -19.72
N ALA A 342 -3.90 8.66 -19.04
CA ALA A 342 -3.98 9.47 -17.84
C ALA A 342 -3.06 8.94 -16.74
N LEU A 343 -2.88 7.62 -16.64
CA LEU A 343 -1.95 6.96 -15.72
C LEU A 343 -0.49 6.98 -16.21
N SER A 344 -0.28 6.91 -17.53
CA SER A 344 1.05 6.99 -18.13
C SER A 344 1.59 8.42 -17.98
N GLY A 345 2.76 8.59 -17.34
CA GLY A 345 3.39 9.90 -17.16
C GLY A 345 3.93 10.54 -18.45
N ARG A 346 3.48 10.10 -19.64
CA ARG A 346 3.92 10.59 -20.95
C ARG A 346 3.21 11.91 -21.26
N ARG A 347 3.96 13.00 -21.41
CA ARG A 347 3.44 14.28 -21.93
C ARG A 347 3.41 14.25 -23.45
N ARG A 348 2.58 15.11 -24.07
CA ARG A 348 2.66 15.39 -25.52
C ARG A 348 4.11 15.73 -25.88
N SER A 349 4.61 15.08 -26.93
CA SER A 349 5.86 15.45 -27.60
C SER A 349 5.69 16.78 -28.32
#